data_AF-A0A522XP00-F1
#
_entry.id   AF-A0A522XP00-F1
#
_cell.length_a   1.000
_cell.length_b   1.000
_cell.length_c   1.000
_cell.angle_alpha   90.00
_cell.angle_beta   90.00
_cell.angle_gamma   90.00
#
_symmetry.space_group_name_H-M   'P 1'
#
loop_
_entity.id
_entity.type
_entity.pdbx_description
1 polymer ?
#
loop_
_entity_poly.entity_id
_entity_poly.type
_entity_poly.pdbx_seq_one_letter_code
_entity_poly.pdbx_strand_id
1 'polypeptide(L)'
;MPAVSQKRAEGIAVRFLEQYHPTNTIESAVMEDGVWIITAKIGLVDQQIRKIIIDGNSGRILSYADRKLVTDNYAIKQAQITSAVEKALVGIGFPVYENVVQKLYENHRCHLYDCYEHPEYLHEVIKEIFGDNHKDLVESIKTQLKENAEQKEIIDFLTVISK
;
A
#
# COMPACT_ATOMS: atom_id res chain seq x y z
N MET A 1 -17.33 -10.74 15.55
CA MET A 1 -17.06 -9.39 16.08
C MET A 1 -15.59 -9.08 15.82
N PRO A 2 -15.25 -7.87 15.35
CA PRO A 2 -13.86 -7.46 15.15
C PRO A 2 -13.14 -7.33 16.50
N ALA A 3 -11.85 -7.66 16.56
CA ALA A 3 -11.02 -7.47 17.75
C ALA A 3 -10.55 -6.01 17.91
N VAL A 4 -10.56 -5.25 16.82
CA VAL A 4 -10.31 -3.80 16.80
C VAL A 4 -11.66 -3.07 16.90
N SER A 5 -11.84 -2.26 17.94
CA SER A 5 -13.02 -1.39 18.08
C SER A 5 -12.91 -0.15 17.17
N GLN A 6 -14.05 0.48 16.87
CA GLN A 6 -14.11 1.70 16.05
C GLN A 6 -13.12 2.77 16.52
N LYS A 7 -13.18 3.13 17.81
CA LYS A 7 -12.27 4.10 18.45
C LYS A 7 -10.79 3.73 18.32
N ARG A 8 -10.46 2.44 18.28
CA ARG A 8 -9.09 1.95 18.06
C ARG A 8 -8.69 2.08 16.59
N ALA A 9 -9.59 1.78 15.66
CA ALA A 9 -9.35 1.96 14.22
C ALA A 9 -9.20 3.44 13.84
N GLU A 10 -10.05 4.32 14.37
CA GLU A 10 -9.91 5.78 14.26
C GLU A 10 -8.56 6.26 14.80
N GLY A 11 -8.13 5.77 15.97
CA GLY A 11 -6.83 6.12 16.55
C GLY A 11 -5.62 5.59 15.74
N ILE A 12 -5.76 4.46 15.05
CA ILE A 12 -4.75 3.95 14.10
C ILE A 12 -4.70 4.85 12.86
N ALA A 13 -5.88 5.19 12.29
CA ALA A 13 -5.99 6.07 11.14
C ALA A 13 -5.39 7.46 11.40
N VAL A 14 -5.71 8.10 12.53
CA VAL A 14 -5.14 9.42 12.90
C VAL A 14 -3.61 9.34 12.98
N ARG A 15 -3.05 8.36 13.69
CA ARG A 15 -1.58 8.20 13.83
C ARG A 15 -0.87 7.91 12.50
N PHE A 16 -1.55 7.27 11.56
CA PHE A 16 -1.04 7.06 10.21
C PHE A 16 -1.10 8.34 9.39
N LEU A 17 -2.22 9.06 9.42
CA LEU A 17 -2.38 10.34 8.73
C LEU A 17 -1.41 11.41 9.25
N GLU A 18 -1.17 11.48 10.56
CA GLU A 18 -0.23 12.43 11.18
C GLU A 18 1.20 12.32 10.64
N GLN A 19 1.61 11.15 10.12
CA GLN A 19 2.95 10.95 9.52
C GLN A 19 3.12 11.69 8.19
N TYR A 20 2.01 11.98 7.49
CA TYR A 20 2.01 12.55 6.13
C TYR A 20 1.30 13.90 6.04
N HIS A 21 0.29 14.10 6.90
CA HIS A 21 -0.67 15.17 6.83
C HIS A 21 -1.04 15.66 8.24
N PRO A 22 -0.30 16.65 8.80
CA PRO A 22 -0.52 17.17 10.14
C PRO A 22 -1.87 17.90 10.31
N THR A 23 -2.63 18.10 9.24
CA THR A 23 -4.02 18.55 9.29
C THR A 23 -4.93 17.54 8.62
N ASN A 24 -5.61 16.75 9.45
CA ASN A 24 -6.60 15.76 9.04
C ASN A 24 -7.82 15.78 9.96
N THR A 25 -8.93 15.22 9.52
CA THR A 25 -10.16 15.06 10.32
C THR A 25 -10.89 13.80 9.86
N ILE A 26 -11.25 12.92 10.78
CA ILE A 26 -12.04 11.73 10.47
C ILE A 26 -13.50 12.14 10.24
N GLU A 27 -14.06 11.82 9.07
CA GLU A 27 -15.48 12.04 8.74
C GLU A 27 -16.36 10.87 9.17
N SER A 28 -15.87 9.64 9.01
CA SER A 28 -16.62 8.42 9.36
C SER A 28 -15.72 7.20 9.54
N ALA A 29 -16.24 6.21 10.25
CA ALA A 29 -15.66 4.88 10.39
C ALA A 29 -16.77 3.83 10.25
N VAL A 30 -16.65 2.92 9.28
CA VAL A 30 -17.64 1.87 8.99
C VAL A 30 -16.95 0.50 9.02
N MET A 31 -17.65 -0.53 9.52
CA MET A 31 -17.18 -1.92 9.53
C MET A 31 -17.93 -2.70 8.45
N GLU A 32 -17.22 -3.15 7.42
CA GLU A 32 -17.74 -3.93 6.30
C GLU A 32 -16.81 -5.13 6.10
N ASP A 33 -17.36 -6.34 5.95
CA ASP A 33 -16.64 -7.61 5.68
C ASP A 33 -15.37 -7.88 6.50
N GLY A 34 -15.34 -7.41 7.75
CA GLY A 34 -14.23 -7.61 8.69
C GLY A 34 -13.12 -6.55 8.61
N VAL A 35 -13.28 -5.51 7.77
CA VAL A 35 -12.37 -4.35 7.71
C VAL A 35 -13.06 -3.08 8.20
N TRP A 36 -12.29 -2.20 8.83
CA TRP A 36 -12.68 -0.82 9.10
C TRP A 36 -12.34 0.04 7.88
N ILE A 37 -13.35 0.70 7.31
CA ILE A 37 -13.21 1.72 6.29
C ILE A 37 -13.35 3.08 6.98
N ILE A 38 -12.21 3.76 7.15
CA ILE A 38 -12.14 5.10 7.75
C ILE A 38 -12.10 6.13 6.62
N THR A 39 -13.03 7.08 6.62
CA THR A 39 -13.01 8.22 5.69
C THR A 39 -12.46 9.44 6.40
N ALA A 40 -11.45 10.09 5.83
CA ALA A 40 -10.82 11.28 6.40
C ALA A 40 -10.72 12.42 5.39
N LYS A 41 -10.94 13.64 5.86
CA LYS A 41 -10.60 14.89 5.16
C LYS A 41 -9.18 15.31 5.51
N ILE A 42 -8.46 15.79 4.51
CA ILE A 42 -7.05 16.14 4.60
C ILE A 42 -6.81 17.49 3.94
N GLY A 43 -6.03 18.35 4.60
CA GLY A 43 -5.74 19.70 4.14
C GLY A 43 -6.75 20.74 4.63
N LEU A 44 -6.34 22.01 4.57
CA LEU A 44 -7.12 23.15 5.06
C LEU A 44 -7.86 23.93 3.95
N VAL A 45 -7.28 24.01 2.75
CA VAL A 45 -7.76 24.88 1.66
C VAL A 45 -8.39 24.06 0.54
N ASP A 46 -7.71 23.01 0.10
CA ASP A 46 -8.23 22.02 -0.85
C ASP A 46 -8.39 20.68 -0.11
N GLN A 47 -9.62 20.39 0.34
CA GLN A 47 -9.89 19.24 1.21
C GLN A 47 -10.00 17.95 0.40
N GLN A 48 -8.92 17.17 0.39
CA GLN A 48 -8.91 15.84 -0.21
C GLN A 48 -9.58 14.85 0.73
N ILE A 49 -10.46 14.00 0.19
CA ILE A 49 -11.08 12.91 0.96
C ILE A 49 -10.35 11.61 0.64
N ARG A 50 -9.80 10.98 1.68
CA ARG A 50 -9.12 9.69 1.60
C ARG A 50 -9.92 8.63 2.34
N LYS A 51 -9.87 7.40 1.84
CA LYS A 51 -10.28 6.20 2.57
C LYS A 51 -9.03 5.47 3.06
N ILE A 52 -9.05 5.02 4.31
CA ILE A 52 -8.05 4.14 4.92
C ILE A 52 -8.78 2.84 5.25
N ILE A 53 -8.27 1.72 4.77
CA ILE A 53 -8.81 0.38 5.07
C ILE A 53 -7.91 -0.27 6.11
N ILE A 54 -8.48 -0.75 7.20
CA ILE A 54 -7.77 -1.34 8.34
C ILE A 54 -8.37 -2.71 8.65
N ASP A 55 -7.53 -3.74 8.76
CA ASP A 55 -7.96 -5.08 9.16
C ASP A 55 -8.59 -5.06 10.57
N GLY A 56 -9.84 -5.53 10.68
CA GLY A 56 -10.62 -5.47 11.92
C GLY A 56 -10.16 -6.40 13.04
N ASN A 57 -9.18 -7.28 12.76
CA ASN A 57 -8.64 -8.23 13.74
C ASN A 57 -7.28 -7.81 14.29
N SER A 58 -6.35 -7.42 13.42
CA SER A 58 -4.98 -7.04 13.74
C SER A 58 -4.79 -5.53 13.91
N GLY A 59 -5.60 -4.71 13.24
CA GLY A 59 -5.39 -3.27 13.14
C GLY A 59 -4.31 -2.89 12.11
N ARG A 60 -3.88 -3.82 11.26
CA ARG A 60 -2.95 -3.54 10.15
C ARG A 60 -3.67 -2.70 9.09
N ILE A 61 -3.01 -1.67 8.59
CA ILE A 61 -3.49 -0.87 7.46
C ILE A 61 -3.34 -1.70 6.18
N LEU A 62 -4.39 -1.77 5.37
CA LEU A 62 -4.48 -2.57 4.16
C LEU A 62 -4.44 -1.71 2.89
N SER A 63 -4.98 -0.49 2.93
CA SER A 63 -5.00 0.46 1.81
C SER A 63 -5.20 1.89 2.32
N TYR A 64 -4.68 2.86 1.57
CA TYR A 64 -4.93 4.30 1.72
C TYR A 64 -4.99 4.92 0.32
N ALA A 65 -6.15 5.50 -0.06
CA ALA A 65 -6.38 5.99 -1.41
C ALA A 65 -7.44 7.10 -1.46
N ASP A 66 -7.54 7.81 -2.58
CA ASP A 66 -8.59 8.81 -2.82
C ASP A 66 -9.99 8.18 -2.79
N ARG A 67 -10.97 8.92 -2.25
CA ARG A 67 -12.39 8.53 -2.23
C ARG A 67 -12.91 8.12 -3.62
N LYS A 68 -12.38 8.70 -4.70
CA LYS A 68 -12.76 8.37 -6.09
C LYS A 68 -12.24 7.03 -6.59
N LEU A 69 -11.15 6.50 -6.03
CA LEU A 69 -10.43 5.34 -6.59
C LEU A 69 -10.84 4.01 -5.96
N VAL A 70 -11.34 4.03 -4.72
CA VAL A 70 -11.77 2.82 -4.00
C VAL A 70 -13.11 2.31 -4.52
N THR A 71 -13.05 1.57 -5.62
CA THR A 71 -13.86 0.36 -5.79
C THR A 71 -13.18 -0.79 -5.02
N ASP A 72 -13.95 -1.79 -4.58
CA ASP A 72 -13.41 -2.91 -3.80
C ASP A 72 -12.27 -3.61 -4.55
N ASN A 73 -12.44 -3.78 -5.86
CA ASN A 73 -11.41 -4.32 -6.77
C ASN A 73 -10.10 -3.50 -6.78
N TYR A 74 -10.15 -2.16 -6.72
CA TYR A 74 -8.93 -1.35 -6.68
C TYR A 74 -8.13 -1.62 -5.41
N ALA A 75 -8.79 -1.54 -4.25
CA ALA A 75 -8.11 -1.70 -2.96
C ALA A 75 -7.63 -3.13 -2.73
N ILE A 76 -8.39 -4.13 -3.19
CA ILE A 76 -7.97 -5.54 -3.19
C ILE A 76 -6.69 -5.71 -4.03
N LYS A 77 -6.64 -5.17 -5.26
CA LYS A 77 -5.46 -5.28 -6.14
C LYS A 77 -4.24 -4.55 -5.58
N GLN A 78 -4.41 -3.33 -5.05
CA GLN A 78 -3.36 -2.59 -4.36
C GLN A 78 -2.80 -3.39 -3.18
N ALA A 79 -3.67 -3.93 -2.31
CA ALA A 79 -3.25 -4.73 -1.15
C ALA A 79 -2.57 -6.05 -1.55
N GLN A 80 -3.04 -6.71 -2.62
CA GLN A 80 -2.43 -7.92 -3.18
C GLN A 80 -1.02 -7.65 -3.70
N ILE A 81 -0.84 -6.62 -4.54
CA ILE A 81 0.46 -6.22 -5.08
C ILE A 81 1.41 -5.79 -3.95
N THR A 82 0.96 -4.90 -3.07
CA THR A 82 1.77 -4.43 -1.93
C THR A 82 2.25 -5.62 -1.09
N SER A 83 1.34 -6.53 -0.73
CA SER A 83 1.69 -7.72 0.07
C SER A 83 2.61 -8.70 -0.67
N ALA A 84 2.49 -8.83 -1.99
CA ALA A 84 3.40 -9.64 -2.79
C ALA A 84 4.83 -9.07 -2.79
N VAL A 85 4.97 -7.74 -2.92
CA VAL A 85 6.29 -7.07 -2.85
C VAL A 85 6.86 -7.12 -1.43
N GLU A 86 6.06 -6.85 -0.38
CA GLU A 86 6.45 -7.02 1.02
C GLU A 86 7.03 -8.43 1.27
N LYS A 87 6.30 -9.48 0.89
CA LYS A 87 6.72 -10.88 1.07
C LYS A 87 8.00 -11.20 0.30
N ALA A 88 8.13 -10.71 -0.93
CA ALA A 88 9.32 -10.97 -1.74
C ALA A 88 10.57 -10.30 -1.14
N LEU A 89 10.46 -9.04 -0.68
CA LEU A 89 11.56 -8.31 -0.04
C LEU A 89 11.93 -8.91 1.33
N VAL A 90 10.95 -9.15 2.19
CA VAL A 90 11.18 -9.77 3.52
C VAL A 90 11.71 -11.20 3.40
N GLY A 91 11.34 -11.92 2.33
CA GLY A 91 11.88 -13.24 1.99
C GLY A 91 13.37 -13.25 1.62
N ILE A 92 13.91 -12.12 1.14
CA ILE A 92 15.37 -11.91 1.02
C ILE A 92 15.94 -11.51 2.38
N GLY A 93 15.27 -10.61 3.09
CA GLY A 93 15.54 -10.28 4.48
C GLY A 93 14.92 -8.96 4.92
N PHE A 94 14.59 -8.82 6.21
CA PHE A 94 13.99 -7.59 6.73
C PHE A 94 14.82 -6.30 6.46
N PRO A 95 16.17 -6.29 6.59
CA PRO A 95 16.96 -5.10 6.24
C PRO A 95 16.88 -4.70 4.76
N VAL A 96 16.57 -5.66 3.88
CA VAL A 96 16.39 -5.40 2.44
C VAL A 96 15.06 -4.71 2.19
N TYR A 97 13.99 -5.15 2.88
CA TYR A 97 12.71 -4.45 2.89
C TYR A 97 12.85 -3.02 3.43
N GLU A 98 13.52 -2.82 4.56
CA GLU A 98 13.73 -1.49 5.14
C GLU A 98 14.48 -0.55 4.19
N ASN A 99 15.56 -1.02 3.55
CA ASN A 99 16.33 -0.24 2.58
C ASN A 99 15.49 0.18 1.36
N VAL A 100 14.66 -0.72 0.81
CA VAL A 100 13.77 -0.37 -0.32
C VAL A 100 12.72 0.67 0.09
N VAL A 101 12.08 0.51 1.26
CA VAL A 101 11.10 1.48 1.76
C VAL A 101 11.75 2.84 2.05
N GLN A 102 12.95 2.86 2.63
CA GLN A 102 13.71 4.08 2.86
C GLN A 102 14.04 4.79 1.54
N LYS A 103 14.55 4.08 0.53
CA LYS A 103 14.85 4.69 -0.78
C LYS A 103 13.62 5.18 -1.55
N LEU A 104 12.50 4.48 -1.49
CA LEU A 104 11.23 4.96 -2.06
C LEU A 104 10.83 6.32 -1.45
N TYR A 105 11.02 6.47 -0.13
CA TYR A 105 10.72 7.72 0.56
C TYR A 105 11.76 8.82 0.31
N GLU A 106 13.04 8.49 0.19
CA GLU A 106 14.13 9.43 -0.10
C GLU A 106 14.06 9.96 -1.53
N ASN A 107 13.94 9.08 -2.52
CA ASN A 107 13.98 9.41 -3.94
C ASN A 107 12.65 10.02 -4.44
N HIS A 108 11.51 9.51 -3.96
CA HIS A 108 10.19 9.83 -4.54
C HIS A 108 9.14 10.31 -3.53
N ARG A 109 9.45 10.36 -2.22
CA ARG A 109 8.46 10.58 -1.13
C ARG A 109 7.29 9.59 -1.18
N CYS A 110 7.59 8.39 -1.68
CA CYS A 110 6.64 7.33 -2.01
C CYS A 110 6.70 6.20 -0.96
N HIS A 111 5.57 5.54 -0.70
CA HIS A 111 5.53 4.31 0.08
C HIS A 111 5.27 3.09 -0.81
N LEU A 112 5.47 1.89 -0.25
CA LEU A 112 5.31 0.66 -1.00
C LEU A 112 3.88 0.45 -1.54
N TYR A 113 2.86 0.98 -0.87
CA TYR A 113 1.46 0.91 -1.34
C TYR A 113 1.14 1.95 -2.43
N ASP A 114 1.85 3.08 -2.47
CA ASP A 114 1.75 4.10 -3.54
C ASP A 114 2.33 3.57 -4.87
N CYS A 115 3.26 2.60 -4.79
CA CYS A 115 3.86 1.93 -5.95
C CYS A 115 2.85 1.13 -6.82
N TYR A 116 1.61 0.92 -6.35
CA TYR A 116 0.54 0.40 -7.20
C TYR A 116 0.14 1.40 -8.31
N GLU A 117 0.13 2.69 -7.99
CA GLU A 117 -0.11 3.77 -8.97
C GLU A 117 1.18 4.20 -9.67
N HIS A 118 2.32 4.07 -8.98
CA HIS A 118 3.65 4.45 -9.46
C HIS A 118 4.67 3.28 -9.48
N PRO A 119 4.42 2.21 -10.28
CA PRO A 119 5.33 1.08 -10.35
C PRO A 119 6.72 1.43 -10.90
N GLU A 120 6.85 2.55 -11.62
CA GLU A 120 8.13 3.09 -12.09
C GLU A 120 9.07 3.48 -10.93
N TYR A 121 8.56 4.00 -9.82
CA TYR A 121 9.39 4.35 -8.66
C TYR A 121 9.92 3.09 -7.95
N LEU A 122 9.10 2.04 -7.86
CA LEU A 122 9.56 0.74 -7.38
C LEU A 122 10.60 0.16 -8.32
N HIS A 123 10.39 0.23 -9.64
CA HIS A 123 11.34 -0.23 -10.64
C HIS A 123 12.72 0.44 -10.49
N GLU A 124 12.75 1.78 -10.40
CA GLU A 124 13.99 2.54 -10.25
C GLU A 124 14.73 2.16 -8.96
N VAL A 125 14.03 2.11 -7.82
CA VAL A 125 14.64 1.76 -6.52
C VAL A 125 15.16 0.31 -6.49
N ILE A 126 14.43 -0.68 -7.01
CA ILE A 126 14.93 -2.06 -7.02
C ILE A 126 16.10 -2.22 -8.00
N LYS A 127 16.11 -1.51 -9.13
CA LYS A 127 17.25 -1.53 -10.07
C LYS A 127 18.48 -0.85 -9.46
N GLU A 128 18.29 0.22 -8.67
CA GLU A 128 19.35 0.89 -7.93
C GLU A 128 19.96 0.01 -6.82
N ILE A 129 19.14 -0.77 -6.11
CA ILE A 129 19.59 -1.62 -4.98
C ILE A 129 20.17 -2.96 -5.46
N PHE A 130 19.55 -3.62 -6.43
CA PHE A 130 19.90 -4.99 -6.83
C PHE A 130 20.67 -5.08 -8.16
N GLY A 131 20.78 -3.98 -8.94
CA GLY A 131 21.37 -4.00 -10.27
C GLY A 131 20.64 -4.99 -11.18
N ASP A 132 21.39 -5.82 -11.92
CA ASP A 132 20.81 -6.86 -12.78
C ASP A 132 20.02 -7.94 -12.03
N ASN A 133 20.29 -8.13 -10.73
CA ASN A 133 19.62 -9.16 -9.90
C ASN A 133 18.17 -8.77 -9.51
N HIS A 134 17.70 -7.57 -9.86
CA HIS A 134 16.30 -7.19 -9.62
C HIS A 134 15.31 -8.16 -10.30
N LYS A 135 15.73 -8.84 -11.38
CA LYS A 135 14.91 -9.83 -12.10
C LYS A 135 14.48 -11.00 -11.22
N ASP A 136 15.34 -11.45 -10.31
CA ASP A 136 15.02 -12.54 -9.37
C ASP A 136 13.96 -12.10 -8.34
N LEU A 137 14.04 -10.84 -7.89
CA LEU A 137 13.00 -10.22 -7.05
C LEU A 137 11.67 -10.11 -7.82
N VAL A 138 11.69 -9.70 -9.08
CA VAL A 138 10.49 -9.60 -9.93
C VAL A 138 9.83 -10.96 -10.14
N GLU A 139 10.59 -12.03 -10.42
CA GLU A 139 10.04 -13.39 -10.52
C GLU A 139 9.54 -13.94 -9.17
N SER A 140 10.11 -13.51 -8.04
CA SER A 140 9.58 -13.77 -6.70
C SER A 140 8.21 -13.09 -6.48
N ILE A 141 8.09 -11.80 -6.81
CA ILE A 141 6.83 -11.03 -6.75
C ILE A 141 5.76 -11.68 -7.64
N LYS A 142 6.11 -11.99 -8.89
CA LYS A 142 5.25 -12.70 -9.84
C LYS A 142 4.83 -14.08 -9.32
N THR A 143 5.70 -14.79 -8.60
CA THR A 143 5.35 -16.05 -7.93
C THR A 143 4.34 -15.86 -6.79
N GLN A 144 4.44 -14.79 -6.00
CA GLN A 144 3.44 -14.44 -4.99
C GLN A 144 2.09 -14.04 -5.60
N LEU A 145 2.07 -13.56 -6.85
CA LEU A 145 0.86 -13.13 -7.57
C LEU A 145 0.26 -14.18 -8.51
N LYS A 146 0.79 -15.42 -8.56
CA LYS A 146 0.41 -16.46 -9.53
C LYS A 146 -1.09 -16.71 -9.65
N GLU A 147 -1.82 -16.72 -8.54
CA GLU A 147 -3.28 -16.95 -8.51
C GLU A 147 -4.09 -15.83 -9.18
N ASN A 148 -3.49 -14.65 -9.40
CA ASN A 148 -4.13 -13.48 -9.97
C ASN A 148 -3.39 -12.94 -11.22
N ALA A 149 -2.44 -13.70 -11.77
CA ALA A 149 -1.52 -13.24 -12.82
C ALA A 149 -2.18 -12.89 -14.16
N GLU A 150 -3.44 -13.29 -14.38
CA GLU A 150 -4.22 -12.96 -15.58
C GLU A 150 -4.95 -11.61 -15.50
N GLN A 151 -4.99 -10.97 -14.32
CA GLN A 151 -5.66 -9.68 -14.16
C GLN A 151 -4.84 -8.57 -14.82
N LYS A 152 -5.48 -7.75 -15.66
CA LYS A 152 -4.79 -6.73 -16.49
C LYS A 152 -3.90 -5.81 -15.66
N GLU A 153 -4.36 -5.34 -14.50
CA GLU A 153 -3.62 -4.39 -13.66
C GLU A 153 -2.39 -5.03 -13.01
N ILE A 154 -2.43 -6.34 -12.73
CA ILE A 154 -1.26 -7.10 -12.27
C ILE A 154 -0.28 -7.31 -13.43
N ILE A 155 -0.76 -7.57 -14.64
CA ILE A 155 0.08 -7.66 -15.85
C ILE A 155 0.76 -6.32 -16.14
N ASP A 156 0.02 -5.22 -16.09
CA ASP A 156 0.54 -3.86 -16.31
C ASP A 156 1.63 -3.53 -15.26
N PHE A 157 1.35 -3.76 -13.98
CA PHE A 157 2.31 -3.56 -12.87
C PHE A 157 3.59 -4.38 -13.07
N LEU A 158 3.45 -5.69 -13.31
CA LEU A 158 4.59 -6.59 -13.56
C LEU A 158 5.41 -6.15 -14.77
N THR A 159 4.75 -5.68 -15.84
CA THR A 159 5.40 -5.19 -17.06
C THR A 159 6.22 -3.92 -16.82
N VAL A 160 5.82 -3.05 -15.90
CA VAL A 160 6.63 -1.86 -15.55
C VAL A 160 7.85 -2.24 -14.70
N ILE A 161 7.69 -3.09 -13.68
CA ILE A 161 8.82 -3.42 -12.79
C ILE A 161 9.88 -4.33 -13.42
N SER A 162 9.56 -5.02 -14.53
CA SER A 162 10.44 -5.95 -15.27
C SER A 162 11.43 -5.30 -16.27
N LYS A 163 11.51 -3.96 -16.31
CA LYS A 163 12.26 -3.21 -17.36
C LYS A 163 13.78 -3.11 -17.13
#